data_AF-A0AAV4ANZ9-F1
#
_entry.id   AF-A0AAV4ANZ9-F1
#
_cell.length_a   1.000
_cell.length_b   1.000
_cell.length_c   1.000
_cell.angle_alpha   90.00
_cell.angle_beta   90.00
_cell.angle_gamma   90.00
#
_symmetry.space_group_name_H-M   'P 1'
#
loop_
_entity.id
_entity.type
_entity.pdbx_description
1 polymer ?
#
loop_
_entity_poly.entity_id
_entity_poly.type
_entity_poly.pdbx_seq_one_letter_code
_entity_poly.pdbx_strand_id
1 'polypeptide(L)'
;MSIYGEVAVGHIAGFVANMVARETNRPECRSALSTKFLDTRNPSHGLILQKNRGGLSKPSDSVVRVCNVTERLLQKLLCLTDQKLPQGSGVPEALERAVLQEVGTDRAVFETCWPTCRTRSRTTIMCSH
;
A
#
# COMPACT_ATOMS: atom_id res chain seq x y z
N MET A 1 -11.13 -14.95 -0.96
CA MET A 1 -9.69 -14.98 -0.61
C MET A 1 -9.54 -16.00 0.50
N SER A 2 -8.51 -16.86 0.50
CA SER A 2 -8.30 -17.77 1.63
C SER A 2 -7.79 -16.98 2.84
N ILE A 3 -8.03 -17.48 4.06
CA ILE A 3 -7.51 -16.87 5.31
C ILE A 3 -5.99 -16.64 5.19
N TYR A 4 -5.26 -17.56 4.57
CA TYR A 4 -3.82 -17.42 4.32
C TYR A 4 -3.47 -16.21 3.44
N GLY A 5 -4.29 -15.91 2.41
CA GLY A 5 -4.09 -14.75 1.55
C GLY A 5 -4.29 -13.42 2.29
N GLU A 6 -5.32 -13.33 3.13
CA GLU A 6 -5.60 -12.12 3.93
C GLU A 6 -4.50 -11.83 4.95
N VAL A 7 -3.94 -12.90 5.53
CA VAL A 7 -2.84 -12.82 6.49
C VAL A 7 -1.53 -12.43 5.78
N ALA A 8 -1.27 -12.96 4.58
CA ALA A 8 -0.11 -12.59 3.77
C ALA A 8 -0.15 -11.12 3.31
N VAL A 9 -1.31 -10.63 2.88
CA VAL A 9 -1.47 -9.22 2.49
C VAL A 9 -1.21 -8.29 3.67
N GLY A 10 -1.66 -8.62 4.87
CA GLY A 10 -1.34 -7.84 6.07
C GLY A 10 0.16 -7.75 6.33
N HIS A 11 0.89 -8.86 6.18
CA HIS A 11 2.35 -8.85 6.30
C HIS A 11 3.02 -7.99 5.21
N ILE A 12 2.58 -8.09 3.95
CA ILE A 12 3.09 -7.26 2.84
C ILE A 12 2.81 -5.79 3.14
N ALA A 13 1.60 -5.46 3.57
CA ALA A 13 1.20 -4.11 3.93
C ALA A 13 2.08 -3.54 5.06
N GLY A 14 2.40 -4.34 6.09
CA GLY A 14 3.31 -3.93 7.17
C GLY A 14 4.74 -3.65 6.71
N PHE A 15 5.22 -4.39 5.69
CA PHE A 15 6.52 -4.13 5.06
C PHE A 15 6.48 -2.86 4.20
N VAL A 16 5.45 -2.71 3.35
CA VAL A 16 5.24 -1.52 2.51
C VAL A 16 5.13 -0.26 3.37
N ALA A 17 4.35 -0.29 4.44
CA ALA A 17 4.22 0.83 5.38
C ALA A 17 5.57 1.24 5.97
N ASN A 18 6.42 0.28 6.35
CA ASN A 18 7.77 0.56 6.86
C ASN A 18 8.69 1.17 5.78
N MET A 19 8.65 0.63 4.56
CA MET A 19 9.42 1.15 3.42
C MET A 19 9.03 2.59 3.09
N VAL A 20 7.73 2.85 2.91
CA VAL A 20 7.22 4.19 2.56
C VAL A 20 7.45 5.18 3.72
N ALA A 21 7.36 4.73 4.98
CA ALA A 21 7.68 5.58 6.13
C ALA A 21 9.15 6.01 6.12
N ARG A 22 10.09 5.15 5.71
CA ARG A 22 11.52 5.51 5.60
C ARG A 22 11.77 6.56 4.53
N GLU A 23 11.06 6.49 3.42
CA GLU A 23 11.19 7.44 2.29
C GLU A 23 10.44 8.76 2.52
N THR A 24 9.35 8.72 3.29
CA THR A 24 8.54 9.90 3.57
C THR A 24 9.14 10.71 4.70
N ASN A 25 9.40 12.01 4.49
CA ASN A 25 9.96 12.89 5.52
C ASN A 25 8.91 13.57 6.42
N ARG A 26 7.64 13.58 6.02
CA ARG A 26 6.57 14.27 6.78
C ARG A 26 6.02 13.38 7.90
N PRO A 27 6.03 13.84 9.17
CA PRO A 27 5.52 13.06 10.31
C PRO A 27 4.05 12.67 10.19
N GLU A 28 3.23 13.55 9.59
CA GLU A 28 1.80 13.32 9.39
C GLU A 28 1.55 12.15 8.43
N CYS A 29 2.22 12.14 7.28
CA CYS A 29 2.08 11.04 6.32
C CYS A 29 2.70 9.74 6.85
N ARG A 30 3.81 9.81 7.61
CA ARG A 30 4.34 8.63 8.33
C ARG A 30 3.31 8.06 9.30
N SER A 31 2.62 8.91 10.04
CA SER A 31 1.59 8.49 11.00
C SER A 31 0.41 7.85 10.29
N ALA A 32 -0.02 8.39 9.15
CA ALA A 32 -1.14 7.87 8.35
C ALA A 32 -0.89 6.46 7.77
N LEU A 33 0.36 6.05 7.58
CA LEU A 33 0.72 4.70 7.12
C LEU A 33 0.52 3.62 8.18
N SER A 34 0.37 4.01 9.45
CA SER A 34 0.35 3.08 10.57
C SER A 34 -0.92 3.22 11.41
N THR A 35 -1.43 2.10 11.91
CA THR A 35 -2.47 2.10 12.93
C THR A 35 -1.87 1.95 14.32
N LYS A 36 -2.44 2.68 15.30
CA LYS A 36 -2.13 2.49 16.72
C LYS A 36 -2.82 1.25 17.31
N PHE A 37 -3.90 0.80 16.68
CA PHE A 37 -4.74 -0.28 17.17
C PHE A 37 -4.65 -1.50 16.25
N LEU A 38 -4.20 -2.62 16.80
CA LEU A 38 -4.32 -3.91 16.12
C LEU A 38 -5.60 -4.56 16.63
N ASP A 39 -6.54 -4.77 15.73
CA ASP A 39 -7.64 -5.70 15.99
C ASP A 39 -7.10 -7.13 15.90
N THR A 40 -7.10 -7.85 17.02
CA THR A 40 -6.69 -9.26 17.10
C THR A 40 -7.68 -10.21 16.43
N ARG A 41 -8.88 -9.74 16.10
CA ARG A 41 -9.88 -10.46 15.31
C ARG A 41 -9.67 -10.29 13.81
N ASN A 42 -8.87 -9.32 13.39
CA ASN A 42 -8.54 -9.13 11.98
C ASN A 42 -7.42 -10.11 11.58
N PRO A 43 -7.69 -11.08 10.69
CA PRO A 43 -6.69 -12.07 10.28
C PRO A 43 -5.46 -11.43 9.62
N SER A 44 -5.59 -10.27 8.98
CA SER A 44 -4.47 -9.51 8.41
C SER A 44 -3.47 -9.03 9.46
N HIS A 45 -3.84 -8.93 10.73
CA HIS A 45 -2.92 -8.59 11.81
C HIS A 45 -2.22 -9.80 12.46
N GLY A 46 -2.67 -11.03 12.15
CA GLY A 46 -2.20 -12.25 12.77
C GLY A 46 -0.70 -12.50 12.58
N LEU A 47 -0.18 -12.44 11.34
CA LEU A 47 1.25 -12.67 11.07
C LEU A 47 2.16 -11.55 11.56
N ILE A 48 1.67 -10.30 11.58
CA ILE A 48 2.43 -9.17 12.13
C ILE A 48 2.69 -9.43 13.61
N LEU A 49 1.68 -9.88 14.37
CA LEU A 49 1.86 -10.19 15.79
C LEU A 49 2.78 -11.40 16.03
N GLN A 50 2.73 -12.42 15.17
CA GLN A 50 3.48 -13.67 15.37
C GLN A 50 4.93 -13.64 14.84
N LYS A 51 5.24 -12.80 13.85
CA LYS A 51 6.55 -12.83 13.15
C LYS A 51 7.28 -11.49 13.11
N ASN A 52 6.85 -10.48 13.88
CA ASN A 52 7.56 -9.21 13.91
C ASN A 52 8.94 -9.34 14.57
N ARG A 53 10.00 -9.26 13.76
CA ARG A 53 11.40 -9.19 14.19
C ARG A 53 11.93 -7.75 14.27
N GLY A 54 11.04 -6.77 14.44
CA GLY A 54 11.36 -5.34 14.47
C GLY A 54 11.39 -4.66 13.09
N GLY A 55 11.15 -5.41 12.01
CA GLY A 55 11.14 -4.91 10.63
C GLY A 55 9.76 -4.60 10.04
N LEU A 56 8.67 -4.85 10.79
CA LEU A 56 7.31 -4.67 10.32
C LEU A 56 6.60 -3.57 11.10
N SER A 57 5.99 -2.65 10.37
CA SER A 57 5.06 -1.67 10.92
C SER A 57 3.66 -2.28 10.99
N LYS A 58 2.82 -1.74 11.88
CA LYS A 58 1.39 -2.05 11.92
C LYS A 58 0.69 -1.19 10.86
N PRO A 59 0.35 -1.72 9.68
CA PRO A 59 -0.17 -0.89 8.59
C PRO A 59 -1.55 -0.35 8.93
N SER A 60 -1.91 0.83 8.43
CA SER A 60 -3.29 1.30 8.48
C SER A 60 -4.18 0.50 7.51
N ASP A 61 -5.50 0.51 7.75
CA ASP A 61 -6.47 -0.18 6.89
C ASP A 61 -6.40 0.29 5.44
N SER A 62 -6.07 1.58 5.23
CA SER A 62 -5.80 2.16 3.92
C SER A 62 -4.66 1.44 3.19
N VAL A 63 -3.54 1.19 3.88
CA VAL A 63 -2.39 0.48 3.28
C VAL A 63 -2.75 -0.97 2.99
N VAL A 64 -3.43 -1.65 3.91
CA VAL A 64 -3.91 -3.03 3.70
C VAL A 64 -4.84 -3.10 2.49
N ARG A 65 -5.76 -2.13 2.36
CA ARG A 65 -6.68 -2.05 1.22
C ARG A 65 -5.96 -1.85 -0.10
N VAL A 66 -4.99 -0.93 -0.16
CA VAL A 66 -4.15 -0.73 -1.35
C VAL A 66 -3.46 -2.04 -1.72
N CYS A 67 -2.83 -2.73 -0.77
CA CYS A 67 -2.18 -4.02 -1.03
C CYS A 67 -3.17 -5.10 -1.49
N ASN A 68 -4.37 -5.17 -0.91
CA ASN A 68 -5.42 -6.12 -1.33
C ASN A 68 -5.88 -5.88 -2.78
N VAL A 69 -6.11 -4.61 -3.14
CA VAL A 69 -6.51 -4.22 -4.49
C VAL A 69 -5.41 -4.57 -5.48
N THR A 70 -4.15 -4.22 -5.16
CA THR A 70 -2.98 -4.55 -5.97
C THR A 70 -2.84 -6.05 -6.17
N GLU A 71 -2.92 -6.85 -5.10
CA GLU A 71 -2.82 -8.31 -5.18
C GLU A 71 -3.89 -8.90 -6.10
N ARG A 72 -5.14 -8.47 -5.95
CA ARG A 72 -6.24 -8.93 -6.78
C ARG A 72 -6.05 -8.55 -8.26
N LEU A 73 -5.56 -7.35 -8.54
CA LEU A 73 -5.29 -6.90 -9.91
C LEU A 73 -4.11 -7.67 -10.52
N LEU A 74 -3.04 -7.90 -9.75
CA LEU A 74 -1.91 -8.73 -10.17
C LEU A 74 -2.34 -10.17 -10.43
N GLN A 75 -3.16 -10.76 -9.56
CA GLN A 75 -3.67 -12.11 -9.75
C GLN A 75 -4.50 -12.22 -11.04
N LYS A 76 -5.37 -11.23 -11.32
CA LYS A 76 -6.11 -11.17 -12.60
C LYS A 76 -5.16 -11.09 -13.80
N LEU A 77 -4.13 -10.24 -13.72
CA LEU A 77 -3.15 -10.12 -14.80
C LEU A 77 -2.43 -11.45 -15.03
N LEU A 78 -1.95 -12.11 -13.97
CA LEU A 78 -1.29 -13.41 -14.04
C LEU A 78 -2.20 -14.50 -14.64
N CYS A 79 -3.50 -14.49 -14.34
CA CYS A 79 -4.45 -15.43 -14.95
C CYS A 79 -4.60 -15.20 -16.48
N LEU A 80 -4.43 -13.96 -16.95
CA LEU A 80 -4.55 -13.62 -18.37
C LEU A 80 -3.24 -13.82 -19.16
N THR A 81 -2.11 -13.95 -18.48
CA THR A 81 -0.77 -13.99 -19.08
C THR A 81 -0.05 -15.31 -18.83
N ASP A 82 -0.78 -16.41 -18.64
CA ASP A 82 -0.23 -17.74 -18.34
C ASP A 82 0.77 -17.73 -17.16
N GLN A 83 0.41 -17.02 -16.08
CA GLN A 83 1.21 -16.83 -14.88
C GLN A 83 2.55 -16.08 -15.08
N LYS A 84 2.72 -15.39 -16.21
CA LYS A 84 3.89 -14.54 -16.43
C LYS A 84 3.58 -13.11 -16.05
N LEU A 85 4.46 -12.46 -15.29
CA LEU A 85 4.33 -11.02 -15.06
C LEU A 85 4.42 -10.29 -16.40
N PRO A 86 3.45 -9.42 -16.73
CA PRO A 86 3.49 -8.67 -17.97
C PRO A 86 4.75 -7.79 -17.98
N GLN A 87 5.61 -8.03 -18.96
CA GLN A 87 6.87 -7.30 -19.11
C GLN A 87 6.65 -6.16 -20.09
N GLY A 88 6.51 -4.95 -19.57
CA GLY A 88 6.32 -3.74 -20.36
C GLY A 88 6.49 -2.50 -19.50
N SER A 89 7.10 -1.46 -20.07
CA SER A 89 7.41 -0.21 -19.36
C SER A 89 6.20 0.60 -18.94
N GLY A 90 4.98 0.26 -19.37
CA GLY A 90 3.74 0.92 -18.96
C GLY A 90 2.85 0.10 -18.03
N VAL A 91 3.26 -1.11 -17.67
CA VAL A 91 2.48 -2.02 -16.82
C VAL A 91 2.40 -1.51 -15.38
N PRO A 92 3.51 -1.05 -14.73
CA PRO A 92 3.44 -0.49 -13.39
C PRO A 92 2.52 0.74 -13.31
N GLU A 93 2.60 1.65 -14.28
CA GLU A 93 1.78 2.86 -14.34
C GLU A 93 0.29 2.54 -14.57
N ALA A 94 -0.01 1.55 -15.42
CA ALA A 94 -1.37 1.10 -15.64
C ALA A 94 -1.95 0.45 -14.37
N LEU A 95 -1.14 -0.35 -13.67
CA LEU A 95 -1.51 -0.98 -12.40
C LEU A 95 -1.74 0.09 -11.33
N GLU A 96 -0.83 1.06 -11.19
CA GLU A 96 -0.97 2.19 -10.27
C GLU A 96 -2.29 2.94 -10.51
N ARG A 97 -2.58 3.29 -11.78
CA ARG A 97 -3.85 3.96 -12.14
C ARG A 97 -5.07 3.12 -11.79
N ALA A 98 -5.04 1.81 -12.06
CA ALA A 98 -6.14 0.92 -11.74
C ALA A 98 -6.36 0.80 -10.23
N VAL A 99 -5.28 0.70 -9.45
CA VAL A 99 -5.33 0.69 -7.98
C VAL A 99 -5.90 2.02 -7.46
N LEU A 100 -5.40 3.15 -7.96
CA LEU A 100 -5.89 4.48 -7.56
C LEU A 100 -7.35 4.70 -7.94
N GLN A 101 -7.81 4.15 -9.07
CA GLN A 101 -9.21 4.26 -9.48
C GLN A 101 -10.12 3.45 -8.56
N GLU A 102 -9.70 2.26 -8.16
CA GLU A 102 -10.50 1.36 -7.31
C GLU A 102 -10.44 1.73 -5.82
N VAL A 103 -9.32 2.28 -5.36
CA VAL A 103 -9.17 2.78 -3.98
C VAL A 103 -9.70 4.21 -3.84
N GLY A 104 -9.50 5.07 -4.86
CA GLY A 104 -9.83 6.49 -4.85
C GLY A 104 -11.31 6.82 -5.02
N THR A 105 -12.17 5.85 -5.36
CA THR A 105 -13.63 5.98 -5.21
C THR A 105 -14.06 6.11 -3.73
N ASP A 106 -13.17 5.78 -2.78
CA ASP A 106 -13.39 5.90 -1.35
C ASP A 106 -12.65 7.14 -0.81
N ARG A 107 -13.37 8.28 -0.70
CA ARG A 107 -12.85 9.58 -0.23
C ARG A 107 -12.06 9.47 1.09
N ALA A 108 -12.36 8.47 1.91
CA ALA A 108 -11.75 8.26 3.23
C ALA A 108 -10.25 7.90 3.19
N VAL A 109 -9.72 7.39 2.07
CA VAL A 109 -8.33 6.88 2.03
C VAL A 109 -7.28 8.00 1.95
N PHE A 110 -7.65 9.16 1.42
CA PHE A 110 -6.69 10.20 1.01
C PHE A 110 -6.91 11.58 1.64
N GLU A 111 -7.97 11.80 2.41
CA GLU A 111 -8.31 13.14 2.94
C GLU A 111 -7.23 13.78 3.82
N THR A 112 -6.35 12.99 4.46
CA THR A 112 -5.32 13.50 5.38
C THR A 112 -3.97 13.87 4.75
N CYS A 113 -3.57 13.34 3.58
CA CYS A 113 -2.30 13.73 2.91
C CYS A 113 -2.45 14.23 1.47
N TRP A 114 -3.64 14.13 0.85
CA TRP A 114 -3.84 14.57 -0.54
C TRP A 114 -3.60 16.07 -0.80
N PRO A 115 -4.10 17.01 0.03
CA PRO A 115 -3.88 18.44 -0.24
C PRO A 115 -2.39 18.82 -0.12
N THR A 116 -1.64 18.15 0.76
CA THR A 116 -0.25 18.48 1.08
C THR A 116 0.75 17.84 0.12
N CYS A 117 0.44 16.68 -0.48
CA CYS A 117 1.32 16.00 -1.44
C CYS A 117 1.11 16.44 -2.89
N ARG A 118 -0.10 16.90 -3.28
CA ARG A 118 -0.41 17.33 -4.65
C ARG A 118 0.41 18.53 -5.13
N THR A 119 0.90 19.36 -4.21
CA THR A 119 1.77 20.51 -4.52
C THR A 119 3.17 20.12 -4.99
N ARG A 120 3.61 18.86 -4.84
CA ARG A 120 4.99 18.46 -5.20
C ARG A 120 5.09 17.57 -6.43
N SER A 121 4.09 16.75 -6.74
CA SER A 121 4.12 15.88 -7.94
C SER A 121 4.04 16.62 -9.28
N ARG A 122 3.85 17.95 -9.28
CA ARG A 122 3.99 18.81 -10.47
C ARG A 122 5.22 19.74 -10.44
N THR A 123 5.98 19.76 -9.35
CA THR A 123 7.03 20.78 -9.13
C THR A 123 8.21 20.22 -8.35
N THR A 124 8.90 19.23 -8.91
CA THR A 124 10.32 19.01 -8.56
C THR A 124 11.11 18.65 -9.82
N ILE A 125 10.85 19.44 -10.86
CA ILE A 125 11.92 19.94 -11.73
C ILE A 125 12.41 21.21 -11.04
N MET A 126 13.69 21.20 -10.66
CA MET A 126 14.48 22.32 -10.11
C MET A 126 14.09 22.86 -8.73
N CYS A 127 15.03 22.78 -7.79
CA CYS A 127 15.62 23.96 -7.17
C CYS A 127 16.92 23.55 -6.46
N SER A 128 18.02 23.82 -7.15
CA SER A 128 19.36 23.98 -6.61
C SER A 128 19.44 25.36 -5.94
N HIS A 129 19.88 25.42 -4.68
CA HIS A 129 20.90 26.33 -4.13
C HIS A 129 20.87 26.27 -2.59
#